data_AF-A0AAE7J9E5-F1
#
_entry.id   AF-A0AAE7J9E5-F1
#
_cell.length_a   1.000
_cell.length_b   1.000
_cell.length_c   1.000
_cell.angle_alpha   90.00
_cell.angle_beta   90.00
_cell.angle_gamma   90.00
#
_symmetry.space_group_name_H-M   'P 1'
#
loop_
_entity.id
_entity.type
_entity.pdbx_description
1 polymer ?
#
loop_
_entity_poly.entity_id
_entity_poly.type
_entity_poly.pdbx_seq_one_letter_code
_entity_poly.pdbx_strand_id
1 'polypeptide(L)' 'MTVVVRHDPLPGEALDQDWWMGQVVHCSGGARDPKAWTLFQIADVDSGVIRWVNADLILQVLMENTNG' A
#
# COMPACT_ATOMS: atom_id res chain seq x y z
N MET A 1 -0.75 -4.23 9.42
CA MET A 1 0.37 -3.29 9.29
C MET A 1 -0.11 -2.09 8.52
N THR A 2 0.01 -0.89 9.08
CA THR A 2 -0.43 0.36 8.43
C THR A 2 0.72 0.96 7.63
N VAL A 3 0.42 1.44 6.44
CA VAL A 3 1.40 1.97 5.50
C VAL A 3 0.92 3.28 4.89
N VAL A 4 1.86 4.14 4.55
CA VAL A 4 1.63 5.34 3.73
C VAL A 4 2.06 5.00 2.31
N VAL A 5 1.15 5.20 1.36
CA VAL A 5 1.32 4.83 -0.04
C VAL A 5 1.27 6.10 -0.90
N ARG A 6 2.23 6.25 -1.81
CA ARG A 6 2.19 7.29 -2.84
C ARG A 6 0.95 7.08 -3.70
N HIS A 7 0.22 8.16 -3.99
CA HIS A 7 -0.89 8.08 -4.93
C HIS A 7 -0.34 7.81 -6.34
N ASP A 8 -0.81 6.71 -6.92
CA ASP A 8 -0.61 6.36 -8.33
C ASP A 8 -2.00 6.33 -8.98
N PRO A 9 -2.47 7.48 -9.51
CA PRO A 9 -3.84 7.66 -9.95
C PRO A 9 -4.18 6.75 -11.11
N LEU A 10 -5.32 6.06 -11.01
CA LEU A 10 -5.88 5.34 -12.15
C LEU A 10 -6.47 6.34 -13.16
N PRO A 11 -6.59 5.96 -14.44
CA PRO A 11 -7.24 6.80 -15.44
C PRO A 11 -8.65 7.23 -15.00
N GLY A 12 -8.86 8.53 -14.84
CA GLY A 12 -10.14 9.11 -14.39
C GLY A 12 -10.21 9.48 -12.91
N GLU A 13 -9.17 9.22 -12.11
CA GLU A 13 -9.07 9.73 -10.74
C GLU A 13 -8.57 11.18 -10.68
N ALA A 14 -9.01 11.91 -9.66
CA ALA A 14 -8.51 13.25 -9.38
C ALA A 14 -7.04 13.19 -8.94
N LEU A 15 -6.26 14.21 -9.34
CA LEU A 15 -4.82 14.34 -9.02
C LEU A 15 -4.58 15.22 -7.79
N ASP A 16 -5.59 15.37 -6.93
CA ASP A 16 -5.56 16.26 -5.76
C ASP A 16 -4.98 15.60 -4.51
N GLN A 17 -4.54 14.35 -4.62
CA GLN A 17 -3.97 13.57 -3.52
C GLN A 17 -2.56 13.10 -3.87
N ASP A 18 -1.59 13.39 -3.00
CA ASP A 18 -0.19 12.95 -3.20
C ASP A 18 0.08 11.56 -2.59
N TRP A 19 -0.70 11.19 -1.56
CA TRP A 19 -0.54 9.96 -0.80
C TRP A 19 -1.84 9.57 -0.09
N TRP A 20 -1.96 8.30 0.26
CA TRP A 20 -3.05 7.77 1.06
C TRP A 20 -2.54 6.78 2.11
N MET A 21 -3.30 6.60 3.19
CA MET A 21 -3.01 5.61 4.23
C MET A 21 -3.76 4.32 3.96
N GLY A 22 -3.07 3.20 4.10
CA GLY A 22 -3.63 1.89 3.84
C GLY A 22 -3.24 0.84 4.87
N GLN A 23 -4.07 -0.18 4.98
CA GLN A 23 -3.80 -1.37 5.76
C GLN A 23 -3.40 -2.52 4.83
N VAL A 24 -2.23 -3.12 5.06
CA VAL A 24 -1.80 -4.29 4.30
C VAL A 24 -2.69 -5.49 4.68
N VAL A 25 -3.34 -6.07 3.67
CA VAL A 25 -4.19 -7.26 3.78
C VAL A 25 -3.43 -8.52 3.39
N HIS A 26 -2.66 -8.45 2.30
CA HIS A 26 -1.91 -9.59 1.78
C HIS A 26 -0.63 -9.13 1.08
N CYS A 27 0.44 -9.92 1.20
CA CYS A 27 1.71 -9.67 0.51
C CYS A 27 1.93 -10.79 -0.51
N SER A 28 2.35 -10.47 -1.73
CA SER A 28 2.67 -11.45 -2.76
C SER A 28 4.08 -11.25 -3.30
N GLY A 29 4.77 -12.37 -3.51
CA GLY A 29 6.04 -12.41 -4.22
C GLY A 29 5.88 -12.15 -5.70
N GLY A 30 6.87 -11.53 -6.34
CA GLY A 30 6.84 -11.28 -7.78
C GLY A 30 6.81 -12.58 -8.58
N ALA A 31 6.14 -12.57 -9.75
CA ALA A 31 6.03 -13.76 -10.61
C ALA A 31 7.40 -14.32 -11.06
N ARG A 32 8.44 -13.48 -11.10
CA ARG A 32 9.81 -13.85 -11.48
C ARG A 32 10.66 -14.31 -10.29
N ASP A 33 10.39 -13.78 -9.10
CA ASP A 33 11.04 -14.18 -7.86
C ASP A 33 10.01 -14.16 -6.72
N PRO A 34 9.47 -15.33 -6.32
CA PRO A 34 8.50 -15.43 -5.25
C PRO A 34 9.01 -14.93 -3.89
N LYS A 35 10.33 -14.74 -3.73
CA LYS A 35 10.93 -14.20 -2.50
C LYS A 35 11.04 -12.68 -2.51
N ALA A 36 10.87 -12.04 -3.65
CA ALA A 36 10.82 -10.59 -3.77
C ALA A 36 9.37 -10.13 -3.53
N TRP A 37 9.09 -9.53 -2.37
CA TRP A 37 7.78 -8.96 -2.04
C TRP A 37 7.50 -7.71 -2.87
N THR A 38 7.07 -7.89 -4.13
CA THR A 38 6.91 -6.78 -5.08
C THR A 38 5.49 -6.24 -5.14
N LEU A 39 4.49 -6.98 -4.66
CA LEU A 39 3.08 -6.60 -4.76
C LEU A 39 2.34 -6.79 -3.43
N PHE A 40 1.61 -5.77 -3.01
CA PHE A 40 0.85 -5.74 -1.78
C PHE A 40 -0.61 -5.46 -2.07
N GLN A 41 -1.49 -6.20 -1.42
CA GLN A 41 -2.91 -5.88 -1.38
C GLN A 41 -3.14 -4.97 -0.17
N ILE A 42 -3.59 -3.76 -0.42
CA ILE A 42 -3.74 -2.71 0.60
C ILE A 42 -5.18 -2.20 0.54
N ALA A 43 -5.84 -2.18 1.69
CA ALA A 43 -7.14 -1.54 1.88
C ALA A 43 -6.92 -0.08 2.26
N ASP A 44 -7.49 0.84 1.49
CA ASP A 44 -7.52 2.27 1.81
C ASP A 44 -8.31 2.50 3.11
N VAL A 45 -7.76 3.30 4.02
CA VAL A 45 -8.34 3.51 5.37
C VAL A 45 -9.63 4.32 5.30
N ASP A 46 -9.75 5.24 4.35
CA ASP A 46 -10.88 6.17 4.26
C ASP A 46 -12.07 5.53 3.53
N SER A 47 -11.79 4.79 2.45
CA SER A 47 -12.81 4.23 1.55
C SER A 47 -13.03 2.72 1.72
N GLY A 48 -12.09 2.00 2.32
CA GLY A 48 -12.09 0.54 2.40
C GLY A 48 -11.81 -0.16 1.06
N VAL A 49 -11.55 0.58 -0.02
CA VAL A 49 -11.25 0.01 -1.35
C VAL A 49 -9.92 -0.73 -1.29
N ILE A 50 -9.91 -1.95 -1.82
CA ILE A 50 -8.71 -2.79 -1.86
C ILE A 50 -8.03 -2.64 -3.21
N ARG A 51 -6.74 -2.30 -3.20
CA ARG A 51 -5.91 -2.12 -4.39
C ARG A 51 -4.66 -3.00 -4.32
N TRP A 52 -4.19 -3.45 -5.49
CA TRP A 52 -2.85 -4.01 -5.62
C TRP A 52 -1.86 -2.87 -5.84
N VAL A 53 -0.83 -2.83 -5.02
CA VAL A 53 0.15 -1.74 -4.93
C VAL A 53 1.54 -2.33 -5.07
N ASN A 54 2.37 -1.72 -5.91
CA ASN A 54 3.78 -2.08 -6.02
C ASN A 54 4.52 -1.66 -4.74
N ALA A 55 5.44 -2.49 -4.26
CA ALA A 55 6.32 -2.20 -3.13
C ALA A 55 6.98 -0.80 -3.21
N ASP A 56 7.37 -0.35 -4.40
CA ASP A 56 8.05 0.92 -4.65
C ASP A 56 7.16 2.15 -4.37
N LEU A 57 5.84 1.96 -4.30
CA LEU A 57 4.89 3.03 -3.94
C LEU A 57 4.68 3.15 -2.43
N ILE A 58 5.16 2.18 -1.63
CA ILE A 58 5.08 2.25 -0.16
C ILE A 58 6.16 3.20 0.32
N LEU A 59 5.76 4.35 0.85
CA LEU A 59 6.67 5.39 1.33
C LEU A 59 7.17 5.09 2.73
N GLN A 60 6.27 4.64 3.60
CA GLN A 60 6.58 4.39 4.99
C GLN A 60 5.68 3.30 5.55
N VAL A 61 6.25 2.48 6.44
CA VAL A 61 5.49 1.57 7.26
C VAL A 61 5.40 2.11 8.68
N LEU A 62 4.18 2.27 9.17
CA LEU A 62 3.91 2.74 10.52
C LEU A 62 3.93 1.53 11.45
N MET A 63 4.92 1.47 12.34
CA MET A 63 4.97 0.49 13.43
C MET A 63 4.28 1.10 14.64
N GLU A 64 3.34 0.37 15.23
CA GLU A 64 2.86 0.72 16.57
C GLU A 64 3.96 0.38 17.57
N ASN A 65 4.55 1.38 18.21
CA ASN A 65 5.39 1.15 19.37
C ASN A 65 4.46 0.78 20.52
N THR A 66 4.19 -0.51 20.71
CA THR A 66 3.67 -1.01 21.99
C THR A 66 4.78 -0.94 23.03
N ASN A 67 5.08 0.28 23.51
CA ASN A 67 5.72 0.45 24.81
C ASN A 67 4.64 0.18 25.86
N GLY A 68 4.52 -1.09 26.25
CA GLY A 68 3.78 -1.51 27.44
C GLY A 68 4.51 -1.15 28.72
#